data_AF-A0A1F8TDZ1-F1
#
_entry.id   AF-A0A1F8TDZ1-F1
#
_cell.length_a   1.000
_cell.length_b   1.000
_cell.length_c   1.000
_cell.angle_alpha   90.00
_cell.angle_beta   90.00
_cell.angle_gamma   90.00
#
_symmetry.space_group_name_H-M   'P 1'
#
loop_
_entity.id
_entity.type
_entity.pdbx_description
1 polymer ?
#
loop_
_entity_poly.entity_id
_entity_poly.type
_entity_poly.pdbx_seq_one_letter_code
_entity_poly.pdbx_strand_id
1 'polypeptide(L)'
;MENFNSATGKTEGKIASVEEKPATWGETLLGMGPFLIAPAIFITGFLVTSLFGALKPPPEPILTIVSSILVLIYVGPFLFVLGLGWVKGFPRWSYPYWGIALLFSIWLMDAATPGLRFFGYSFEHDDLWGWRAWIPVALVAVVAFLLSRIRPLRLLAKRLWQDWTRLSFAIYGVLPLAVLLAFDEVHAEEAYVVALNLLLGLGALCYMRSIYTWQRILSLLAGLLVTWAAATVYLAIYWNGRQEPWMDNPGNWVDTALWMNKLGGFLVLILLVPACLGLLRLFVNKIRPLPSA
;
A
#
# COMPACT_ATOMS: atom_id res chain seq x y z
N MET A 1 57.64 28.05 20.36
CA MET A 1 56.44 28.06 21.24
C MET A 1 55.27 27.54 20.42
N GLU A 2 55.11 26.22 20.45
CA GLU A 2 54.04 25.48 19.77
C GLU A 2 52.80 25.47 20.66
N ASN A 3 51.68 26.00 20.15
CA ASN A 3 50.37 25.85 20.77
C ASN A 3 49.73 24.56 20.27
N PHE A 4 50.03 23.46 20.95
CA PHE A 4 49.35 22.18 20.86
C PHE A 4 47.99 22.29 21.57
N ASN A 5 46.98 22.85 20.88
CA ASN A 5 45.60 22.80 21.38
C ASN A 5 45.00 21.44 21.04
N SER A 6 44.99 20.56 22.05
CA SER A 6 44.28 19.28 22.02
C SER A 6 42.77 19.53 21.91
N ALA A 7 42.26 19.60 20.70
CA ALA A 7 40.84 19.44 20.43
C ALA A 7 40.49 17.95 20.59
N THR A 8 40.36 17.49 21.85
CA THR A 8 39.61 16.27 22.16
C THR A 8 38.13 16.54 21.92
N GLY A 9 37.76 16.65 20.64
CA GLY A 9 36.38 16.69 20.19
C GLY A 9 35.78 15.34 20.53
N LYS A 10 35.02 15.29 21.63
CA LYS A 10 34.04 14.23 21.88
C LYS A 10 33.19 14.13 20.62
N THR A 11 33.50 13.15 19.78
CA THR A 11 32.60 12.62 18.77
C THR A 11 31.50 11.91 19.52
N GLU A 12 30.62 12.70 20.15
CA GLU A 12 29.32 12.20 20.57
C GLU A 12 28.73 11.53 19.34
N GLY A 13 28.55 10.22 19.43
CA GLY A 13 27.97 9.36 18.40
C GLY A 13 26.50 9.73 18.20
N LYS A 14 26.26 10.95 17.73
CA LYS A 14 24.99 11.42 17.24
C LYS A 14 24.72 10.51 16.05
N ILE A 15 23.82 9.56 16.25
CA ILE A 15 23.28 8.71 15.19
C ILE A 15 22.78 9.70 14.15
N ALA A 16 23.62 9.98 13.14
CA ALA A 16 23.32 10.97 12.14
C ALA A 16 22.12 10.42 11.38
N SER A 17 20.93 10.92 11.72
CA SER A 17 19.75 10.69 10.93
C SER A 17 20.09 11.15 9.52
N VAL A 18 19.99 10.24 8.57
CA VAL A 18 20.30 10.56 7.17
C VAL A 18 19.27 11.58 6.72
N GLU A 19 19.69 12.84 6.65
CA GLU A 19 18.85 13.93 6.19
C GLU A 19 18.65 13.76 4.68
N GLU A 20 17.42 13.48 4.28
CA GLU A 20 17.05 13.34 2.88
C GLU A 20 16.07 14.46 2.53
N LYS A 21 16.28 15.10 1.38
CA LYS A 21 15.40 16.17 0.91
C LYS A 21 13.93 15.68 0.85
N PRO A 22 12.96 16.54 1.20
CA PRO A 22 11.55 16.20 1.08
C PRO A 22 11.22 15.95 -0.41
N ALA A 23 10.31 15.01 -0.67
CA ALA A 23 9.90 14.71 -2.04
C ALA A 23 9.23 15.93 -2.69
N THR A 24 9.39 16.09 -4.00
CA THR A 24 8.67 17.15 -4.73
C THR A 24 7.16 16.94 -4.63
N TRP A 25 6.36 17.96 -4.87
CA TRP A 25 4.89 17.82 -4.85
C TRP A 25 4.38 16.81 -5.88
N GLY A 26 4.96 16.77 -7.09
CA GLY A 26 4.61 15.78 -8.09
C GLY A 26 4.92 14.35 -7.64
N GLU A 27 6.08 14.12 -7.01
CA GLU A 27 6.40 12.82 -6.41
C GLU A 27 5.49 12.48 -5.23
N THR A 28 5.10 13.47 -4.42
CA THR A 28 4.18 13.29 -3.29
C THR A 28 2.81 12.84 -3.78
N LEU A 29 2.26 13.52 -4.79
CA LEU A 29 0.98 13.16 -5.40
C LEU A 29 1.03 11.76 -6.04
N LEU A 30 2.13 11.41 -6.72
CA LEU A 30 2.34 10.03 -7.19
C LEU A 30 2.39 9.05 -6.02
N GLY A 31 3.13 9.35 -4.95
CA GLY A 31 3.22 8.47 -3.78
C GLY A 31 1.88 8.25 -3.06
N MET A 32 0.94 9.19 -3.18
CA MET A 32 -0.42 9.06 -2.67
C MET A 32 -1.33 8.21 -3.56
N GLY A 33 -0.94 7.94 -4.80
CA GLY A 33 -1.80 7.27 -5.80
C GLY A 33 -2.48 5.99 -5.30
N PRO A 34 -1.79 5.03 -4.66
CA PRO A 34 -2.43 3.80 -4.16
C PRO A 34 -3.57 4.04 -3.17
N PHE A 35 -3.51 5.13 -2.40
CA PHE A 35 -4.54 5.52 -1.43
C PHE A 35 -5.70 6.31 -2.06
N LEU A 36 -5.53 6.78 -3.29
CA LEU A 36 -6.56 7.52 -4.04
C LEU A 36 -7.32 6.64 -5.03
N ILE A 37 -6.81 5.45 -5.35
CA ILE A 37 -7.45 4.53 -6.30
C ILE A 37 -8.82 4.07 -5.79
N ALA A 38 -8.90 3.56 -4.57
CA ALA A 38 -10.18 3.12 -4.01
C ALA A 38 -11.21 4.27 -3.95
N PRO A 39 -10.88 5.46 -3.40
CA PRO A 39 -11.75 6.63 -3.50
C PRO A 39 -12.22 6.96 -4.91
N ALA A 40 -11.30 6.94 -5.89
CA ALA A 40 -11.63 7.25 -7.26
C ALA A 40 -12.56 6.20 -7.88
N ILE A 41 -12.37 4.91 -7.58
CA ILE A 41 -13.25 3.82 -8.03
C ILE A 41 -14.66 4.00 -7.46
N PHE A 42 -14.80 4.24 -6.15
CA PHE A 42 -16.12 4.43 -5.53
C PHE A 42 -16.85 5.65 -6.07
N ILE A 43 -16.16 6.80 -6.18
CA ILE A 43 -16.75 8.03 -6.70
C ILE A 43 -17.20 7.84 -8.15
N THR A 44 -16.37 7.24 -8.99
CA THR A 44 -16.75 6.98 -10.39
C THR A 44 -17.86 5.95 -10.50
N GLY A 45 -17.85 4.89 -9.68
CA GLY A 45 -18.94 3.92 -9.60
C GLY A 45 -20.26 4.59 -9.25
N PHE A 46 -20.27 5.44 -8.21
CA PHE A 46 -21.43 6.23 -7.81
C PHE A 46 -21.93 7.16 -8.92
N LEU A 47 -21.03 7.84 -9.63
CA LEU A 47 -21.40 8.70 -10.75
C LEU A 47 -22.01 7.90 -11.91
N VAL A 48 -21.44 6.74 -12.21
CA VAL A 48 -21.92 5.85 -13.28
C VAL A 48 -23.29 5.28 -12.95
N THR A 49 -23.50 4.79 -11.72
CA THR A 49 -24.80 4.27 -11.28
C THR A 49 -25.84 5.37 -11.21
N SER A 50 -25.48 6.57 -10.73
CA SER A 50 -26.39 7.74 -10.71
C SER A 50 -26.78 8.16 -12.12
N LEU A 51 -25.83 8.19 -13.06
CA LEU A 51 -26.09 8.52 -14.46
C LEU A 51 -27.03 7.49 -15.12
N PHE A 52 -26.77 6.20 -14.93
CA PHE A 52 -27.61 5.15 -15.52
C PHE A 52 -28.94 4.94 -14.81
N GLY A 53 -29.06 5.27 -13.52
CA GLY A 53 -30.33 5.26 -12.80
C GLY A 53 -31.25 6.41 -13.21
N ALA A 54 -30.69 7.56 -13.59
CA ALA A 54 -31.43 8.64 -14.22
C ALA A 54 -31.87 8.31 -15.66
N LEU A 55 -31.20 7.35 -16.30
CA LEU A 55 -31.50 6.84 -17.63
C LEU A 55 -32.20 5.47 -17.53
N LYS A 56 -32.64 4.90 -18.67
CA LYS A 56 -32.99 3.47 -18.68
C LYS A 56 -31.70 2.66 -18.54
N PRO A 57 -31.67 1.58 -17.73
CA PRO A 57 -30.47 0.77 -17.56
C PRO A 57 -30.01 0.28 -18.94
N PRO A 58 -28.72 0.45 -19.28
CA PRO A 58 -28.22 0.05 -20.58
C PRO A 58 -28.24 -1.50 -20.68
N PRO A 59 -28.35 -2.05 -21.90
CA PRO A 59 -28.23 -3.49 -22.12
C PRO A 59 -26.95 -4.08 -21.50
N GLU A 60 -27.02 -5.32 -21.00
CA GLU A 60 -25.91 -6.06 -20.37
C GLU A 60 -24.55 -5.98 -21.13
N PRO A 61 -24.49 -6.07 -22.47
CA PRO A 61 -23.23 -5.95 -23.19
C PRO A 61 -22.56 -4.57 -23.00
N ILE A 62 -23.36 -3.51 -22.88
CA ILE A 62 -22.86 -2.15 -22.67
C ILE A 62 -22.30 -2.02 -21.26
N LEU A 63 -22.98 -2.55 -20.24
CA LEU A 63 -22.48 -2.56 -18.86
C LEU A 63 -21.12 -3.26 -18.77
N THR A 64 -20.97 -4.39 -19.45
CA THR A 64 -19.71 -5.16 -19.50
C THR A 64 -18.58 -4.36 -20.16
N ILE A 65 -18.86 -3.64 -21.24
CA ILE A 65 -17.88 -2.78 -21.91
C ILE A 65 -17.47 -1.62 -21.00
N VAL A 66 -18.45 -0.96 -20.37
CA VAL A 66 -18.21 0.16 -19.46
C VAL A 66 -17.36 -0.28 -18.26
N SER A 67 -17.71 -1.39 -17.62
CA SER A 67 -16.94 -1.92 -16.47
C SER A 67 -15.51 -2.28 -16.88
N SER A 68 -15.32 -2.91 -18.05
CA SER A 68 -14.00 -3.24 -18.58
C SER A 68 -13.14 -1.98 -18.83
N ILE A 69 -13.74 -0.94 -19.41
CA ILE A 69 -13.07 0.36 -19.62
C ILE A 69 -12.69 0.99 -18.28
N LEU A 70 -13.58 0.98 -17.29
CA LEU A 70 -13.30 1.50 -15.96
C LEU A 70 -12.13 0.78 -15.29
N VAL A 71 -12.11 -0.55 -15.32
CA VAL A 71 -10.98 -1.33 -14.80
C VAL A 71 -9.67 -0.93 -15.48
N LEU A 72 -9.66 -0.80 -16.82
CA LEU A 72 -8.47 -0.37 -17.56
C LEU A 72 -8.01 1.05 -17.19
N ILE A 73 -8.95 1.96 -16.92
CA ILE A 73 -8.65 3.35 -16.49
C ILE A 73 -7.91 3.38 -15.15
N TYR A 74 -8.16 2.44 -14.23
CA TYR A 74 -7.44 2.40 -12.94
C TYR A 74 -6.19 1.53 -13.00
N VAL A 75 -6.30 0.32 -13.55
CA VAL A 75 -5.20 -0.66 -13.57
C VAL A 75 -4.10 -0.23 -14.53
N GLY A 76 -4.44 0.32 -15.70
CA GLY A 76 -3.46 0.73 -16.71
C GLY A 76 -2.46 1.79 -16.19
N PRO A 77 -2.93 2.95 -15.72
CA PRO A 77 -2.07 3.97 -15.12
C PRO A 77 -1.32 3.47 -13.89
N PHE A 78 -1.94 2.63 -13.06
CA PHE A 78 -1.28 2.02 -11.89
C PHE A 78 -0.06 1.19 -12.32
N LEU A 79 -0.22 0.28 -13.27
CA LEU A 79 0.86 -0.55 -13.82
C LEU A 79 1.92 0.29 -14.52
N PHE A 80 1.52 1.33 -15.25
CA PHE A 80 2.43 2.28 -15.88
C PHE A 80 3.32 2.99 -14.85
N VAL A 81 2.72 3.51 -13.77
CA VAL A 81 3.46 4.20 -12.69
C VAL A 81 4.40 3.24 -11.96
N LEU A 82 3.98 1.98 -11.75
CA LEU A 82 4.81 0.92 -11.17
C LEU A 82 6.05 0.64 -12.05
N GLY A 83 5.87 0.53 -13.37
CA GLY A 83 6.98 0.39 -14.33
C GLY A 83 7.89 1.61 -14.39
N LEU A 84 7.32 2.82 -14.36
CA LEU A 84 8.07 4.08 -14.31
C LEU A 84 8.95 4.16 -13.05
N GLY A 85 8.45 3.67 -11.92
CA GLY A 85 9.19 3.58 -10.67
C GLY A 85 10.43 2.71 -10.81
N TRP A 86 10.29 1.54 -11.43
CA TRP A 86 11.41 0.64 -11.70
C TRP A 86 12.46 1.28 -12.61
N VAL A 87 12.03 1.86 -13.74
CA VAL A 87 12.95 2.50 -14.71
C VAL A 87 13.72 3.66 -14.05
N LYS A 88 13.08 4.41 -13.13
CA LYS A 88 13.73 5.47 -12.34
C LYS A 88 14.53 4.96 -11.13
N GLY A 89 14.72 3.65 -11.00
CA GLY A 89 15.53 3.03 -9.95
C GLY A 89 14.87 3.03 -8.57
N PHE A 90 13.54 2.91 -8.53
CA PHE A 90 12.71 2.86 -7.31
C PHE A 90 12.83 4.15 -6.46
N PRO A 91 12.31 5.28 -6.96
CA PRO A 91 12.13 6.48 -6.15
C PRO A 91 11.13 6.22 -5.02
N ARG A 92 11.14 7.06 -3.98
CA ARG A 92 10.35 6.85 -2.75
C ARG A 92 8.85 6.67 -3.00
N TRP A 93 8.28 7.38 -3.97
CA TRP A 93 6.86 7.29 -4.32
C TRP A 93 6.44 5.94 -4.93
N SER A 94 7.38 5.14 -5.44
CA SER A 94 7.05 3.88 -6.14
C SER A 94 6.81 2.70 -5.19
N TYR A 95 7.28 2.76 -3.95
CA TYR A 95 7.21 1.67 -2.99
C TYR A 95 5.77 1.21 -2.65
N PRO A 96 4.80 2.10 -2.36
CA PRO A 96 3.43 1.67 -2.01
C PRO A 96 2.74 0.97 -3.20
N TYR A 97 3.09 1.30 -4.44
CA TYR A 97 2.61 0.60 -5.63
C TYR A 97 3.08 -0.86 -5.66
N TRP A 98 4.34 -1.12 -5.31
CA TRP A 98 4.83 -2.50 -5.23
C TRP A 98 4.15 -3.29 -4.12
N GLY A 99 3.93 -2.68 -2.96
CA GLY A 99 3.21 -3.32 -1.86
C GLY A 99 1.81 -3.76 -2.27
N ILE A 100 1.01 -2.83 -2.79
CA ILE A 100 -0.37 -3.15 -3.21
C ILE A 100 -0.39 -4.09 -4.41
N ALA A 101 0.52 -3.96 -5.39
CA ALA A 101 0.56 -4.86 -6.55
C ALA A 101 0.85 -6.32 -6.15
N LEU A 102 1.77 -6.53 -5.21
CA LEU A 102 2.12 -7.86 -4.72
C LEU A 102 0.97 -8.48 -3.92
N LEU A 103 0.38 -7.73 -2.96
CA LEU A 103 -0.75 -8.27 -2.20
C LEU A 103 -1.96 -8.51 -3.10
N PHE A 104 -2.27 -7.57 -4.00
CA PHE A 104 -3.38 -7.72 -4.93
C PHE A 104 -3.19 -8.96 -5.81
N SER A 105 -1.97 -9.23 -6.26
CA SER A 105 -1.66 -10.47 -7.01
C SER A 105 -1.90 -11.72 -6.17
N ILE A 106 -1.52 -11.72 -4.89
CA ILE A 106 -1.75 -12.83 -3.95
C ILE A 106 -3.26 -13.02 -3.73
N TRP A 107 -3.98 -11.96 -3.40
CA TRP A 107 -5.42 -12.00 -3.17
C TRP A 107 -6.17 -12.51 -4.40
N LEU A 108 -5.77 -12.05 -5.59
CA LEU A 108 -6.38 -12.48 -6.84
C LEU A 108 -6.11 -13.95 -7.15
N MET A 109 -5.05 -14.58 -6.60
CA MET A 109 -4.81 -16.02 -6.79
C MET A 109 -6.01 -16.87 -6.34
N ASP A 110 -6.72 -16.43 -5.31
CA ASP A 110 -7.85 -17.12 -4.69
C ASP A 110 -9.21 -16.56 -5.19
N ALA A 111 -9.20 -15.61 -6.13
CA ALA A 111 -10.41 -15.09 -6.73
C ALA A 111 -10.85 -15.98 -7.91
N ALA A 112 -12.16 -16.20 -8.04
CA ALA A 112 -12.78 -16.77 -9.23
C ALA A 112 -13.40 -15.64 -10.08
N THR A 113 -13.21 -15.67 -11.39
CA THR A 113 -13.90 -14.75 -12.33
C THR A 113 -14.69 -15.55 -13.36
N PRO A 114 -15.95 -15.90 -13.05
CA PRO A 114 -16.76 -16.74 -13.92
C PRO A 114 -17.04 -16.03 -15.25
N GLY A 115 -16.89 -16.76 -16.36
CA GLY A 115 -17.31 -16.29 -17.68
C GLY A 115 -16.38 -15.29 -18.37
N LEU A 116 -15.27 -14.93 -17.73
CA LEU A 116 -14.25 -14.09 -18.36
C LEU A 116 -13.60 -14.86 -19.51
N ARG A 117 -13.40 -14.21 -20.67
CA ARG A 117 -12.74 -14.81 -21.83
C ARG A 117 -11.51 -14.00 -22.20
N PHE A 118 -10.33 -14.59 -22.08
CA PHE A 118 -9.06 -13.98 -22.46
C PHE A 118 -8.29 -14.87 -23.42
N PHE A 119 -7.89 -14.32 -24.58
CA PHE A 119 -7.09 -15.02 -25.59
C PHE A 119 -7.63 -16.40 -26.01
N GLY A 120 -8.96 -16.54 -26.07
CA GLY A 120 -9.62 -17.80 -26.44
C GLY A 120 -9.78 -18.80 -25.28
N TYR A 121 -9.26 -18.50 -24.08
CA TYR A 121 -9.53 -19.26 -22.86
C TYR A 121 -10.77 -18.69 -22.16
N SER A 122 -11.73 -19.54 -21.80
CA SER A 122 -12.87 -19.18 -20.96
C SER A 122 -12.67 -19.69 -19.55
N PHE A 123 -12.77 -18.80 -18.56
CA PHE A 123 -12.80 -19.19 -17.16
C PHE A 123 -14.12 -19.90 -16.87
N GLU A 124 -14.02 -21.14 -16.39
CA GLU A 124 -15.16 -21.87 -15.83
C GLU A 124 -15.63 -21.21 -14.54
N HIS A 125 -16.81 -21.60 -14.04
CA HIS A 125 -17.43 -20.93 -12.90
C HIS A 125 -16.54 -20.93 -11.65
N ASP A 126 -15.78 -22.01 -11.46
CA ASP A 126 -14.94 -22.25 -10.27
C ASP A 126 -13.42 -22.15 -10.58
N ASP A 127 -13.03 -21.63 -11.75
CA ASP A 127 -11.61 -21.52 -12.11
C ASP A 127 -10.96 -20.32 -11.41
N LEU A 128 -10.08 -20.61 -10.46
CA LEU A 128 -9.28 -19.60 -9.75
C LEU A 128 -8.20 -19.02 -10.67
N TRP A 129 -7.82 -17.75 -10.47
CA TRP A 129 -6.70 -17.19 -11.23
C TRP A 129 -5.39 -17.92 -10.95
N GLY A 130 -5.17 -18.35 -9.70
CA GLY A 130 -3.94 -19.00 -9.26
C GLY A 130 -2.71 -18.21 -9.70
N TRP A 131 -1.75 -18.87 -10.35
CA TRP A 131 -0.51 -18.22 -10.81
C TRP A 131 -0.74 -17.13 -11.87
N ARG A 132 -1.87 -17.12 -12.60
CA ARG A 132 -2.17 -16.14 -13.66
C ARG A 132 -2.35 -14.72 -13.12
N ALA A 133 -2.71 -14.60 -11.84
CA ALA A 133 -2.81 -13.32 -11.14
C ALA A 133 -1.49 -12.50 -11.18
N TRP A 134 -0.35 -13.18 -11.35
CA TRP A 134 0.97 -12.55 -11.42
C TRP A 134 1.31 -11.98 -12.80
N ILE A 135 0.55 -12.32 -13.86
CA ILE A 135 0.87 -11.94 -15.24
C ILE A 135 1.04 -10.41 -15.39
N PRO A 136 0.14 -9.54 -14.88
CA PRO A 136 0.29 -8.10 -15.06
C PRO A 136 1.56 -7.54 -14.40
N VAL A 137 1.88 -7.99 -13.17
CA VAL A 137 3.08 -7.56 -12.45
C VAL A 137 4.35 -8.10 -13.11
N ALA A 138 4.34 -9.37 -13.53
CA ALA A 138 5.44 -10.00 -14.24
C ALA A 138 5.71 -9.30 -15.58
N LEU A 139 4.67 -8.94 -16.32
CA LEU A 139 4.79 -8.21 -17.57
C LEU A 139 5.46 -6.85 -17.36
N VAL A 140 5.01 -6.08 -16.36
CA VAL A 140 5.64 -4.79 -16.04
C VAL A 140 7.10 -4.99 -15.61
N ALA A 141 7.39 -6.00 -14.79
CA ALA A 141 8.75 -6.31 -14.36
C ALA A 141 9.66 -6.68 -15.54
N VAL A 142 9.18 -7.51 -16.48
CA VAL A 142 9.92 -7.90 -17.68
C VAL A 142 10.19 -6.69 -18.58
N VAL A 143 9.15 -5.90 -18.90
CA VAL A 143 9.30 -4.70 -19.72
C VAL A 143 10.27 -3.70 -19.07
N ALA A 144 10.10 -3.43 -17.78
CA ALA A 144 10.99 -2.52 -17.06
C ALA A 144 12.43 -3.06 -17.00
N PHE A 145 12.61 -4.37 -16.81
CA PHE A 145 13.92 -5.02 -16.82
C PHE A 145 14.61 -4.90 -18.17
N LEU A 146 13.89 -5.14 -19.28
CA LEU A 146 14.42 -4.99 -20.64
C LEU A 146 14.86 -3.55 -20.91
N LEU A 147 14.09 -2.55 -20.47
CA LEU A 147 14.39 -1.13 -20.67
C LEU A 147 15.58 -0.64 -19.82
N SER A 148 15.77 -1.19 -18.61
CA SER A 148 16.68 -0.63 -17.60
C SER A 148 17.90 -1.50 -17.27
N ARG A 149 17.94 -2.74 -17.76
CA ARG A 149 18.96 -3.77 -17.44
C ARG A 149 19.02 -4.10 -15.93
N ILE A 150 20.08 -4.77 -15.48
CA ILE A 150 20.25 -5.27 -14.09
C ILE A 150 20.47 -4.14 -13.05
N ARG A 151 20.81 -2.92 -13.48
CA ARG A 151 21.22 -1.81 -12.58
C ARG A 151 20.17 -1.44 -11.52
N PRO A 152 18.86 -1.34 -11.81
CA PRO A 152 17.85 -0.95 -10.82
C PRO A 152 17.67 -1.93 -9.69
N LEU A 153 17.87 -3.24 -9.90
CA LEU A 153 17.76 -4.24 -8.83
C LEU A 153 18.86 -4.06 -7.78
N ARG A 154 20.10 -3.80 -8.21
CA ARG A 154 21.20 -3.46 -7.31
C ARG A 154 20.92 -2.15 -6.56
N LEU A 155 20.33 -1.17 -7.24
CA LEU A 155 19.93 0.09 -6.62
C LEU A 155 18.79 -0.09 -5.62
N LEU A 156 17.81 -0.94 -5.90
CA LEU A 156 16.72 -1.29 -4.98
C LEU A 156 17.28 -1.89 -3.70
N ALA A 157 18.10 -2.95 -3.82
CA ALA A 157 18.73 -3.58 -2.68
C ALA A 157 19.55 -2.58 -1.86
N LYS A 158 20.39 -1.76 -2.52
CA LYS A 158 21.17 -0.72 -1.86
C LYS A 158 20.29 0.31 -1.15
N ARG A 159 19.21 0.79 -1.80
CA ARG A 159 18.30 1.81 -1.25
C ARG A 159 17.48 1.29 -0.08
N LEU A 160 16.96 0.06 -0.18
CA LEU A 160 16.27 -0.62 0.91
C LEU A 160 17.20 -0.85 2.11
N TRP A 161 18.45 -1.24 1.83
CA TRP A 161 19.46 -1.40 2.87
C TRP A 161 19.81 -0.07 3.55
N GLN A 162 19.88 1.01 2.77
CA GLN A 162 20.20 2.35 3.25
C GLN A 162 19.05 2.98 4.05
N ASP A 163 17.81 2.83 3.57
CA ASP A 163 16.60 3.43 4.13
C ASP A 163 15.47 2.39 4.20
N TRP A 164 15.41 1.70 5.34
CA TRP A 164 14.41 0.66 5.62
C TRP A 164 12.97 1.21 5.66
N THR A 165 12.78 2.52 5.87
CA THR A 165 11.43 3.11 5.93
C THR A 165 10.69 3.00 4.60
N ARG A 166 11.42 2.82 3.50
CA ARG A 166 10.83 2.60 2.17
C ARG A 166 10.13 1.24 2.09
N LEU A 167 10.65 0.23 2.78
CA LEU A 167 9.98 -1.07 2.89
C LEU A 167 8.73 -0.96 3.77
N SER A 168 8.81 -0.21 4.89
CA SER A 168 7.61 0.10 5.68
C SER A 168 6.58 0.86 4.84
N PHE A 169 7.00 1.77 3.95
CA PHE A 169 6.09 2.48 3.06
C PHE A 169 5.48 1.58 1.97
N ALA A 170 6.23 0.57 1.48
CA ALA A 170 5.66 -0.46 0.62
C ALA A 170 4.56 -1.25 1.35
N ILE A 171 4.84 -1.72 2.57
CA ILE A 171 3.85 -2.40 3.42
C ILE A 171 2.66 -1.48 3.72
N TYR A 172 2.90 -0.21 4.00
CA TYR A 172 1.82 0.76 4.24
C TYR A 172 0.92 0.94 3.00
N GLY A 173 1.47 0.81 1.80
CA GLY A 173 0.72 0.83 0.53
C GLY A 173 -0.31 -0.30 0.40
N VAL A 174 -0.21 -1.35 1.21
CA VAL A 174 -1.18 -2.46 1.25
C VAL A 174 -2.47 -2.07 1.99
N LEU A 175 -2.41 -1.11 2.90
CA LEU A 175 -3.52 -0.78 3.81
C LEU A 175 -4.82 -0.36 3.11
N PRO A 176 -4.84 0.36 1.97
CA PRO A 176 -6.06 0.58 1.19
C PRO A 176 -6.84 -0.71 0.89
N LEU A 177 -6.13 -1.78 0.50
CA LEU A 177 -6.75 -3.08 0.23
C LEU A 177 -7.22 -3.75 1.53
N ALA A 178 -6.44 -3.64 2.62
CA ALA A 178 -6.87 -4.15 3.92
C ALA A 178 -8.14 -3.47 4.43
N VAL A 179 -8.30 -2.15 4.20
CA VAL A 179 -9.53 -1.42 4.52
C VAL A 179 -10.69 -1.91 3.65
N LEU A 180 -10.49 -2.12 2.35
CA LEU A 180 -11.53 -2.68 1.47
C LEU A 180 -12.00 -4.05 1.96
N LEU A 181 -11.07 -4.94 2.30
CA LEU A 181 -11.37 -6.28 2.78
C LEU A 181 -12.02 -6.29 4.17
N ALA A 182 -11.76 -5.31 5.02
CA ALA A 182 -12.43 -5.21 6.31
C ALA A 182 -13.90 -4.73 6.20
N PHE A 183 -14.29 -4.22 5.03
CA PHE A 183 -15.62 -3.65 4.75
C PHE A 183 -16.37 -4.41 3.65
N ASP A 184 -15.90 -5.58 3.22
CA ASP A 184 -16.51 -6.35 2.13
C ASP A 184 -17.96 -6.79 2.45
N GLU A 185 -18.23 -7.12 3.71
CA GLU A 185 -19.57 -7.49 4.21
C GLU A 185 -20.41 -6.26 4.67
N VAL A 186 -19.90 -5.04 4.50
CA VAL A 186 -20.53 -3.81 5.00
C VAL A 186 -21.22 -3.07 3.86
N HIS A 187 -22.55 -3.08 3.92
CA HIS A 187 -23.42 -2.47 2.91
C HIS A 187 -23.58 -0.95 3.08
N ALA A 188 -23.54 -0.19 1.96
CA ALA A 188 -23.84 1.25 1.85
C ALA A 188 -22.87 2.20 2.59
N GLU A 189 -21.60 1.83 2.70
CA GLU A 189 -20.59 2.57 3.47
C GLU A 189 -19.40 3.04 2.63
N GLU A 190 -19.63 3.23 1.34
CA GLU A 190 -18.62 3.66 0.37
C GLU A 190 -17.97 4.99 0.81
N ALA A 191 -18.77 5.90 1.37
CA ALA A 191 -18.28 7.18 1.90
C ALA A 191 -17.30 7.00 3.06
N TYR A 192 -17.52 6.01 3.93
CA TYR A 192 -16.63 5.73 5.05
C TYR A 192 -15.31 5.12 4.56
N VAL A 193 -15.37 4.16 3.64
CA VAL A 193 -14.18 3.57 3.02
C VAL A 193 -13.36 4.63 2.27
N VAL A 194 -14.01 5.55 1.56
CA VAL A 194 -13.38 6.72 0.93
C VAL A 194 -12.65 7.55 1.99
N ALA A 195 -13.32 7.91 3.09
CA ALA A 195 -12.73 8.72 4.15
C ALA A 195 -11.50 8.05 4.80
N LEU A 196 -11.59 6.75 5.10
CA LEU A 196 -10.48 5.96 5.65
C LEU A 196 -9.26 5.92 4.70
N ASN A 197 -9.50 5.74 3.40
CA ASN A 197 -8.43 5.75 2.40
C ASN A 197 -7.77 7.13 2.27
N LEU A 198 -8.54 8.22 2.37
CA LEU A 198 -8.00 9.57 2.41
C LEU A 198 -7.16 9.82 3.68
N LEU A 199 -7.59 9.30 4.84
CA LEU A 199 -6.79 9.35 6.08
C LEU A 199 -5.46 8.62 5.94
N LEU A 200 -5.44 7.44 5.30
CA LEU A 200 -4.20 6.75 4.97
C LEU A 200 -3.32 7.57 4.02
N GLY A 201 -3.95 8.21 3.02
CA GLY A 201 -3.31 9.13 2.09
C GLY A 201 -2.65 10.32 2.78
N LEU A 202 -3.24 10.87 3.85
CA LEU A 202 -2.61 11.91 4.67
C LEU A 202 -1.35 11.38 5.38
N GLY A 203 -1.37 10.15 5.89
CA GLY A 203 -0.18 9.49 6.43
C GLY A 203 0.93 9.36 5.37
N ALA A 204 0.58 8.97 4.15
CA ALA A 204 1.51 8.89 3.01
C ALA A 204 2.05 10.27 2.60
N LEU A 205 1.21 11.31 2.60
CA LEU A 205 1.63 12.70 2.35
C LEU A 205 2.66 13.15 3.38
N CYS A 206 2.36 12.97 4.67
CA CYS A 206 3.27 13.32 5.76
C CYS A 206 4.60 12.54 5.65
N TYR A 207 4.56 11.25 5.32
CA TYR A 207 5.75 10.44 5.06
C TYR A 207 6.60 11.00 3.90
N MET A 208 5.97 11.36 2.78
CA MET A 208 6.68 11.88 1.60
C MET A 208 7.32 13.25 1.85
N ARG A 209 6.72 14.06 2.71
CA ARG A 209 7.19 15.39 3.12
C ARG A 209 8.19 15.35 4.29
N SER A 210 8.30 14.24 5.00
CA SER A 210 9.20 14.07 6.14
C SER A 210 10.67 14.00 5.73
N ILE A 211 11.49 14.83 6.37
CA ILE A 211 12.95 14.91 6.13
C ILE A 211 13.66 13.80 6.89
N TYR A 212 13.28 13.60 8.16
CA TYR A 212 13.93 12.64 9.05
C TYR A 212 13.27 11.26 9.04
N THR A 213 14.07 10.22 9.24
CA THR A 213 13.63 8.81 9.31
C THR A 213 12.56 8.57 10.39
N TRP A 214 12.72 9.19 11.56
CA TRP A 214 11.75 9.02 12.67
C TRP A 214 10.39 9.68 12.34
N GLN A 215 10.40 10.83 11.67
CA GLN A 215 9.16 11.50 11.24
C GLN A 215 8.40 10.65 10.21
N ARG A 216 9.15 10.02 9.30
CA ARG A 216 8.58 9.09 8.32
C ARG A 216 7.86 7.94 8.99
N ILE A 217 8.51 7.22 9.90
CA ILE A 217 7.87 6.08 10.55
C ILE A 217 6.69 6.50 11.44
N LEU A 218 6.80 7.63 12.16
CA LEU A 218 5.68 8.16 12.94
C LEU A 218 4.51 8.58 12.04
N SER A 219 4.76 9.11 10.84
CA SER A 219 3.70 9.45 9.89
C SER A 219 2.92 8.22 9.44
N LEU A 220 3.63 7.12 9.14
CA LEU A 220 3.00 5.85 8.75
C LEU A 220 2.23 5.23 9.93
N LEU A 221 2.82 5.22 11.12
CA LEU A 221 2.16 4.71 12.33
C LEU A 221 0.92 5.53 12.68
N ALA A 222 1.01 6.86 12.66
CA ALA A 222 -0.13 7.72 12.95
C ALA A 222 -1.25 7.53 11.92
N GLY A 223 -0.92 7.49 10.63
CA GLY A 223 -1.90 7.23 9.56
C GLY A 223 -2.60 5.88 9.74
N LEU A 224 -1.84 4.82 10.04
CA LEU A 224 -2.39 3.49 10.33
C LEU A 224 -3.27 3.51 11.58
N LEU A 225 -2.77 3.99 12.72
CA LEU A 225 -3.49 3.94 14.00
C LEU A 225 -4.79 4.76 13.96
N VAL A 226 -4.77 5.96 13.38
CA VAL A 226 -5.96 6.81 13.26
C VAL A 226 -7.00 6.16 12.36
N THR A 227 -6.58 5.67 11.18
CA THR A 227 -7.50 5.00 10.24
C THR A 227 -8.06 3.73 10.86
N TRP A 228 -7.22 2.91 11.50
CA TRP A 228 -7.63 1.63 12.05
C TRP A 228 -8.53 1.78 13.28
N ALA A 229 -8.27 2.76 14.14
CA ALA A 229 -9.16 3.10 15.24
C ALA A 229 -10.54 3.55 14.72
N ALA A 230 -10.58 4.41 13.70
CA ALA A 230 -11.83 4.84 13.07
C ALA A 230 -12.59 3.63 12.48
N ALA A 231 -11.92 2.79 11.69
CA ALA A 231 -12.48 1.55 11.14
C ALA A 231 -13.02 0.62 12.23
N THR A 232 -12.26 0.45 13.33
CA THR A 232 -12.65 -0.40 14.46
C THR A 232 -13.92 0.11 15.13
N VAL A 233 -14.00 1.41 15.42
CA VAL A 233 -15.20 2.03 16.02
C VAL A 233 -16.40 1.85 15.11
N TYR A 234 -16.24 2.14 13.82
CA TYR A 234 -17.31 2.02 12.85
C TYR A 234 -17.83 0.58 12.73
N LEU A 235 -16.95 -0.40 12.50
CA LEU A 235 -17.35 -1.80 12.34
C LEU A 235 -17.97 -2.35 13.62
N ALA A 236 -17.43 -1.99 14.79
CA ALA A 236 -17.98 -2.42 16.05
C ALA A 236 -19.40 -1.87 16.26
N ILE A 237 -19.70 -0.63 15.82
CA ILE A 237 -21.07 -0.08 15.82
C ILE A 237 -21.96 -0.81 14.81
N TYR A 238 -21.47 -1.00 13.58
CA TYR A 238 -22.21 -1.63 12.48
C TYR A 238 -22.70 -3.04 12.83
N TRP A 239 -21.83 -3.84 13.43
CA TRP A 239 -22.10 -5.24 13.76
C TRP A 239 -22.84 -5.44 15.09
N ASN A 240 -22.95 -4.41 15.94
CA ASN A 240 -23.56 -4.56 17.26
C ASN A 240 -25.07 -4.83 17.19
N GLY A 241 -25.49 -6.03 17.61
CA GLY A 241 -26.88 -6.48 17.60
C GLY A 241 -27.38 -6.94 16.22
N ARG A 242 -26.56 -6.85 15.17
CA ARG A 242 -26.89 -7.33 13.84
C ARG A 242 -26.69 -8.85 13.77
N GLN A 243 -27.61 -9.57 13.12
CA GLN A 243 -27.51 -11.00 12.90
C GLN A 243 -27.72 -11.31 11.42
N GLU A 244 -26.68 -11.81 10.77
CA GLU A 244 -26.74 -12.28 9.39
C GLU A 244 -27.04 -13.79 9.34
N PRO A 245 -27.54 -14.33 8.21
CA PRO A 245 -27.94 -15.75 8.10
C PRO A 245 -26.84 -16.76 8.43
N TRP A 246 -25.57 -16.36 8.30
CA TRP A 246 -24.40 -17.20 8.56
C TRP A 246 -23.87 -17.07 10.01
N MET A 247 -24.51 -16.25 10.84
CA MET A 247 -24.10 -16.02 12.22
C MET A 247 -24.92 -16.83 13.22
N ASP A 248 -24.24 -17.60 14.07
CA ASP A 248 -24.87 -18.36 15.16
C ASP A 248 -25.50 -17.43 16.23
N ASN A 249 -24.90 -16.26 16.43
CA ASN A 249 -25.33 -15.26 17.42
C ASN A 249 -25.25 -13.85 16.81
N PRO A 250 -26.05 -12.88 17.29
CA PRO A 250 -25.90 -11.49 16.87
C PRO A 250 -24.50 -10.97 17.20
N GLY A 251 -23.96 -10.13 16.31
CA GLY A 251 -22.66 -9.51 16.47
C GLY A 251 -22.59 -8.68 17.74
N ASN A 252 -21.43 -8.72 18.40
CA ASN A 252 -21.16 -7.99 19.63
C ASN A 252 -20.07 -6.95 19.39
N TRP A 253 -20.33 -5.71 19.80
CA TRP A 253 -19.37 -4.61 19.69
C TRP A 253 -17.98 -4.96 20.24
N VAL A 254 -17.91 -5.63 21.40
CA VAL A 254 -16.64 -6.00 22.07
C VAL A 254 -15.87 -7.02 21.25
N ASP A 255 -16.55 -8.03 20.69
CA ASP A 255 -15.91 -9.08 19.92
C ASP A 255 -15.37 -8.54 18.59
N THR A 256 -16.15 -7.72 17.90
CA THR A 256 -15.70 -7.02 16.68
C THR A 256 -14.50 -6.11 16.99
N ALA A 257 -14.57 -5.31 18.06
CA ALA A 257 -13.47 -4.44 18.46
C ALA A 257 -12.21 -5.23 18.83
N LEU A 258 -12.34 -6.36 19.54
CA LEU A 258 -11.23 -7.22 19.91
C LEU A 258 -10.57 -7.84 18.67
N TRP A 259 -11.36 -8.36 17.74
CA TRP A 259 -10.87 -8.92 16.48
C TRP A 259 -10.13 -7.86 15.64
N MET A 260 -10.75 -6.69 15.47
CA MET A 260 -10.13 -5.55 14.77
C MET A 260 -8.83 -5.11 15.45
N ASN A 261 -8.77 -5.04 16.77
CA ASN A 261 -7.56 -4.67 17.50
C ASN A 261 -6.43 -5.70 17.34
N LYS A 262 -6.74 -7.01 17.31
CA LYS A 262 -5.75 -8.06 17.03
C LYS A 262 -5.18 -7.90 15.62
N LEU A 263 -6.04 -7.68 14.62
CA LEU A 263 -5.63 -7.45 13.24
C LEU A 263 -4.80 -6.15 13.11
N GLY A 264 -5.22 -5.07 13.75
CA GLY A 264 -4.50 -3.80 13.79
C GLY A 264 -3.12 -3.91 14.45
N GLY A 265 -3.03 -4.61 15.58
CA GLY A 265 -1.77 -4.91 16.24
C GLY A 265 -0.82 -5.72 15.34
N PHE A 266 -1.35 -6.71 14.62
CA PHE A 266 -0.58 -7.47 13.64
C PHE A 266 -0.08 -6.59 12.49
N LEU A 267 -0.91 -5.69 11.94
CA LEU A 267 -0.50 -4.74 10.90
C LEU A 267 0.58 -3.77 11.38
N VAL A 268 0.49 -3.27 12.62
CA VAL A 268 1.55 -2.44 13.23
C VAL A 268 2.86 -3.22 13.33
N LEU A 269 2.82 -4.48 13.77
CA LEU A 269 4.00 -5.32 13.86
C LEU A 269 4.64 -5.53 12.48
N ILE A 270 3.86 -5.88 11.45
CA ILE A 270 4.37 -6.03 10.07
C ILE A 270 5.00 -4.72 9.59
N LEU A 271 4.35 -3.58 9.81
CA LEU A 271 4.86 -2.27 9.40
C LEU A 271 6.22 -1.93 10.04
N LEU A 272 6.46 -2.43 11.26
CA LEU A 272 7.69 -2.25 12.03
C LEU A 272 8.78 -3.30 11.75
N VAL A 273 8.48 -4.41 11.07
CA VAL A 273 9.49 -5.42 10.68
C VAL A 273 10.73 -4.80 10.02
N PRO A 274 10.60 -3.85 9.07
CA PRO A 274 11.78 -3.22 8.47
C PRO A 274 12.62 -2.40 9.45
N ALA A 275 12.01 -1.86 10.52
CA ALA A 275 12.75 -1.15 11.56
C ALA A 275 13.69 -2.09 12.32
N CYS A 276 13.26 -3.33 12.58
CA CYS A 276 14.10 -4.37 13.17
C CYS A 276 15.32 -4.69 12.29
N LEU A 277 15.15 -4.72 10.96
CA LEU A 277 16.27 -4.87 10.02
C LEU A 277 17.24 -3.69 10.10
N GLY A 278 16.72 -2.47 10.25
CA GLY A 278 17.52 -1.26 10.46
C GLY A 278 18.35 -1.32 11.75
N LEU A 279 17.76 -1.77 12.85
CA LEU A 279 18.46 -1.94 14.13
C LEU A 279 19.52 -3.05 14.07
N LEU A 280 19.19 -4.18 13.45
CA LEU A 280 20.15 -5.28 13.24
C LEU A 280 21.37 -4.79 12.47
N ARG A 281 21.18 -3.96 11.43
CA ARG A 281 22.28 -3.35 10.67
C ARG A 281 23.18 -2.47 11.55
N LEU A 282 22.59 -1.62 12.41
CA LEU A 282 23.36 -0.79 13.33
C LEU A 282 24.20 -1.66 14.29
N PHE A 283 23.64 -2.78 14.75
CA PHE A 283 24.33 -3.72 15.60
C PHE A 283 25.50 -4.42 14.89
N VAL A 284 25.28 -4.94 13.67
CA VAL A 284 26.33 -5.59 12.86
C VAL A 284 27.49 -4.65 12.55
N ASN A 285 27.19 -3.39 12.20
CA ASN A 285 28.23 -2.39 11.91
C ASN A 285 29.05 -2.02 13.15
N LYS A 286 28.46 -2.10 14.35
CA LYS A 286 29.18 -1.86 15.60
C LYS A 286 30.16 -3.00 15.93
N ILE A 287 29.85 -4.24 15.54
CA ILE A 287 30.69 -5.42 15.80
C ILE A 287 31.83 -5.55 14.79
N ARG A 288 31.57 -5.24 13.51
CA ARG A 288 32.58 -5.29 12.45
C ARG A 288 32.90 -3.88 11.97
N PRO A 289 33.73 -3.11 12.70
CA PRO A 289 34.24 -1.85 12.17
C PRO A 289 34.99 -2.19 10.89
N LEU A 290 34.50 -1.67 9.76
CA LEU A 290 35.18 -1.84 8.48
C LEU A 290 36.60 -1.27 8.63
N PRO A 291 37.63 -1.97 8.14
CA PRO A 291 38.98 -1.42 8.13
C PRO A 291 38.94 -0.06 7.44
N SER A 292 39.45 0.96 8.12
CA SER A 292 39.57 2.31 7.59
C SER A 292 40.43 2.23 6.33
N ALA A 293 39.79 2.43 5.17
CA ALA A 293 40.47 2.58 3.88
C ALA A 293 41.12 3.96 3.78
#